data_AF-A0A351DRE3-F1
#
_entry.id   AF-A0A351DRE3-F1
#
_cell.length_a   1.000
_cell.length_b   1.000
_cell.length_c   1.000
_cell.angle_alpha   90.00
_cell.angle_beta   90.00
_cell.angle_gamma   90.00
#
_symmetry.space_group_name_H-M   'P 1'
#
loop_
_entity.id
_entity.type
_entity.pdbx_description
1 polymer ?
#
loop_
_entity_poly.entity_id
_entity_poly.type
_entity_poly.pdbx_seq_one_letter_code
_entity_poly.pdbx_strand_id
1 'polypeptide(L)' 'QKGHACVPLEMYWKGPLVKIKIGLARGKKQHDKRDTIRDREWNIEKQRAVRHRVR' A
#
# COMPACT_ATOMS: atom_id res chain seq x y z
N GLN A 1 -21.73 12.61 4.37
CA GLN A 1 -21.09 11.84 3.27
C GLN A 1 -19.80 11.20 3.78
N LYS A 2 -19.56 9.91 3.53
CA LYS A 2 -18.28 9.25 3.89
C LYS A 2 -17.23 9.71 2.87
N GLY A 3 -16.17 10.39 3.32
CA GLY A 3 -15.13 10.93 2.43
C GLY A 3 -14.38 9.81 1.71
N HIS A 4 -14.60 9.69 0.41
CA HIS A 4 -13.85 8.82 -0.50
C HIS A 4 -12.98 9.71 -1.39
N ALA A 5 -11.74 9.28 -1.65
CA ALA A 5 -10.82 9.96 -2.55
C ALA A 5 -10.66 9.14 -3.83
N CYS A 6 -10.69 9.81 -4.98
CA CYS A 6 -10.30 9.20 -6.25
C CYS A 6 -8.78 9.12 -6.32
N VAL A 7 -8.25 7.92 -6.58
CA VAL A 7 -6.81 7.69 -6.67
C VAL A 7 -6.52 6.97 -8.00
N PRO A 8 -5.56 7.44 -8.80
CA PRO A 8 -5.12 6.70 -9.98
C PRO A 8 -4.37 5.45 -9.52
N LEU A 9 -4.75 4.29 -10.07
CA LEU A 9 -4.10 3.00 -9.81
C LEU A 9 -3.04 2.72 -10.86
N GLU A 10 -3.41 2.82 -12.13
CA GLU A 10 -2.55 2.44 -13.25
C GLU A 10 -2.86 3.32 -14.47
N MET A 11 -1.82 3.59 -15.27
CA MET A 11 -1.92 4.29 -16.53
C MET A 11 -1.40 3.38 -17.64
N TYR A 12 -2.19 3.17 -18.69
CA TYR A 12 -1.86 2.28 -19.77
C TYR A 12 -2.29 2.84 -21.13
N TRP A 13 -1.58 2.45 -22.17
CA TRP A 13 -1.91 2.82 -23.54
C TRP A 13 -2.98 1.88 -24.10
N LYS A 14 -4.02 2.43 -24.70
CA LYS A 14 -5.01 1.69 -25.49
C LYS A 14 -5.04 2.30 -26.90
N GLY A 15 -4.22 1.76 -27.79
CA GLY A 15 -3.99 2.34 -29.11
C GLY A 15 -3.31 3.72 -28.99
N PRO A 16 -3.78 4.76 -29.70
CA PRO A 16 -3.20 6.11 -29.61
C PRO A 16 -3.62 6.88 -28.36
N LEU A 17 -4.43 6.29 -27.45
CA LEU A 17 -4.99 6.97 -26.29
C LEU A 17 -4.41 6.41 -24.99
N VAL A 18 -4.15 7.31 -24.03
CA VAL A 18 -3.81 6.94 -22.65
C VAL A 18 -5.09 6.73 -21.85
N LYS A 19 -5.15 5.62 -21.11
CA LYS A 19 -6.22 5.34 -20.16
C LYS A 19 -5.66 5.27 -18.75
N ILE A 20 -6.42 5.81 -17.81
CA ILE A 20 -6.11 5.77 -16.39
C ILE A 20 -7.20 4.95 -15.70
N LYS A 21 -6.80 3.94 -14.95
CA LYS A 21 -7.68 3.19 -14.05
C LYS A 21 -7.74 3.95 -12.74
N ILE A 22 -8.92 4.46 -12.39
CA ILE A 22 -9.15 5.21 -11.15
C ILE A 22 -9.87 4.30 -10.16
N GLY A 23 -9.39 4.26 -8.92
CA GLY A 23 -10.04 3.58 -7.80
C GLY A 23 -10.62 4.59 -6.81
N LEU A 24 -11.73 4.23 -6.18
CA LEU A 24 -12.27 4.96 -5.03
C LEU A 24 -11.67 4.37 -3.75
N ALA A 25 -10.81 5.14 -3.08
CA ALA A 25 -10.19 4.73 -1.83
C ALA A 25 -10.79 5.47 -0.64
N ARG A 26 -10.78 4.82 0.52
CA ARG A 26 -11.01 5.45 1.82
C ARG A 26 -9.72 5.33 2.63
N GLY A 27 -9.24 6.44 3.18
CA GLY A 27 -8.06 6.41 4.06
C GLY A 27 -8.29 5.45 5.24
N LYS A 28 -7.27 4.65 5.57
CA LYS A 28 -7.30 3.77 6.76
C LYS A 28 -7.56 4.60 8.02
N LYS A 29 -8.41 4.09 8.92
CA LYS A 29 -8.65 4.74 10.22
C LYS A 29 -7.36 4.72 11.04
N GLN A 30 -7.18 5.70 11.93
CA GLN A 30 -5.99 5.81 12.79
C GLN A 30 -5.70 4.52 13.59
N HIS A 31 -6.73 3.78 13.99
CA HIS A 31 -6.55 2.50 14.69
C HIS A 31 -5.88 1.42 13.82
N ASP A 32 -6.36 1.24 12.58
CA ASP A 32 -5.81 0.28 11.61
C ASP A 32 -4.34 0.58 11.26
N LYS A 33 -3.92 1.85 11.38
CA LYS A 33 -2.53 2.24 11.13
C LYS A 33 -1.59 1.68 12.19
N ARG A 34 -2.00 1.60 13.47
CA ARG A 34 -1.14 1.07 14.54
C ARG A 34 -0.82 -0.40 14.30
N ASP A 35 -1.83 -1.20 13.99
CA ASP A 35 -1.63 -2.63 13.72
C ASP A 35 -0.80 -2.86 12.45
N THR A 36 -1.09 -2.09 11.39
CA THR A 36 -0.30 -2.16 10.14
C THR A 36 1.17 -1.76 10.36
N ILE A 37 1.44 -0.77 11.22
CA ILE A 37 2.81 -0.35 11.54
C ILE A 37 3.53 -1.46 12.33
N ARG A 38 2.87 -2.03 13.35
CA ARG A 38 3.44 -3.13 14.14
C ARG A 38 3.77 -4.35 13.28
N ASP A 39 2.87 -4.75 12.39
CA ASP A 39 3.09 -5.88 11.48
C ASP A 39 4.24 -5.61 10.51
N ARG A 40 4.37 -4.37 10.02
CA ARG A 40 5.48 -3.97 9.14
C ARG A 40 6.82 -4.01 9.87
N GLU A 41 6.90 -3.45 11.08
CA GLU A 41 8.10 -3.45 11.90
C GLU A 41 8.53 -4.88 12.25
N TRP A 42 7.58 -5.71 12.67
CA TRP A 42 7.80 -7.13 12.97
C TRP A 42 8.34 -7.91 11.77
N ASN A 43 7.80 -7.67 10.57
CA ASN A 43 8.29 -8.31 9.35
C ASN A 43 9.72 -7.86 8.98
N ILE A 44 10.06 -6.59 9.20
CA ILE A 44 11.41 -6.07 8.98
C ILE A 44 12.40 -6.68 9.97
N GLU A 45 12.04 -6.78 11.24
CA GLU A 45 12.89 -7.42 12.27
C GLU A 45 13.12 -8.90 11.98
N LYS A 46 12.08 -9.63 11.59
CA LYS A 46 12.20 -11.02 11.14
C LYS A 46 13.18 -11.17 9.98
N GLN A 47 13.06 -10.33 8.95
CA GLN A 47 13.96 -10.36 7.80
C GLN A 47 15.42 -10.05 8.20
N ARG A 48 15.63 -9.12 9.15
CA ARG A 48 16.96 -8.80 9.67
C ARG A 48 17.56 -9.95 10.49
N ALA A 49 16.76 -10.57 11.37
CA ALA A 49 17.20 -11.71 12.18
C ALA A 49 17.62 -12.91 11.32
N VAL A 50 16.87 -13.19 10.25
CA VAL A 50 17.23 -14.25 9.29
C VAL A 50 18.55 -13.93 8.57
N ARG A 51 18.76 -12.68 8.13
CA ARG A 51 20.01 -12.27 7.48
C ARG A 51 21.23 -12.33 8.41
N HIS A 52 21.06 -12.02 9.69
CA HIS A 52 22.16 -12.04 10.67
C HIS A 52 22.57 -13.46 11.09
N ARG A 53 21.70 -14.46 10.92
CA ARG A 53 22.00 -15.87 11.22
C ARG A 53 22.76 -16.59 10.10
N VAL A 54 22.85 -16.01 8.91
CA VAL A 54 23.47 -16.63 7.72
C VAL A 54 24.93 -16.20 7.55
N ARG A 55 25.44 -15.29 8.40
CA ARG A 55 26.84 -14.86 8.40
C ARG A 55 27.66 -15.53 9.49
#